data_AF-A0A1G9NRM6-F1
#
_entry.id   AF-A0A1G9NRM6-F1
#
_cell.length_a   1.000
_cell.length_b   1.000
_cell.length_c   1.000
_cell.angle_alpha   90.00
_cell.angle_beta   90.00
_cell.angle_gamma   90.00
#
_symmetry.space_group_name_H-M   'P 1'
#
loop_
_entity.id
_entity.type
_entity.pdbx_description
1 polymer ?
#
loop_
_entity_poly.entity_id
_entity_poly.type
_entity_poly.pdbx_seq_one_letter_code
_entity_poly.pdbx_strand_id
1 'polypeptide(L)'
;TRNRVAGHPEHSTDTRHALRLETDHLIGAGQVVMDGAVLGPDSIVAANSFVKAGFKGAPRQLLAGSPASVRRDVTAGEVAWMTLNTREYQELAQRSRRAMHEVAPLKAVEANRRRLQGTTDVVAIHATTSR
;
A
#
# COMPACT_ATOMS: atom_id res chain seq x y z
N THR A 1 4.62 -17.90 13.24
CA THR A 1 5.35 -16.88 14.02
C THR A 1 4.76 -15.52 13.72
N ARG A 2 4.02 -14.94 14.67
CA ARG A 2 3.32 -13.65 14.50
C ARG A 2 4.34 -12.51 14.49
N ASN A 3 4.77 -12.06 13.32
CA ASN A 3 5.54 -10.82 13.17
C ASN A 3 4.53 -9.68 13.01
N ARG A 4 4.31 -8.88 14.06
CA ARG A 4 3.57 -7.62 13.95
C ARG A 4 4.55 -6.58 13.42
N VAL A 5 4.55 -6.43 12.12
CA VAL A 5 5.43 -5.48 11.42
C VAL A 5 4.53 -4.53 10.67
N ALA A 6 4.71 -3.23 10.89
CA ALA A 6 3.94 -2.20 10.20
C ALA A 6 4.28 -2.24 8.72
N GLY A 7 3.27 -2.43 7.88
CA GLY A 7 3.39 -2.45 6.43
C GLY A 7 2.11 -1.95 5.80
N HIS A 8 2.22 -1.33 4.63
CA HIS A 8 1.10 -0.75 3.92
C HIS A 8 0.75 -1.60 2.69
N PRO A 9 -0.26 -2.49 2.77
CA PRO A 9 -0.83 -3.15 1.60
C PRO A 9 -1.82 -2.21 0.90
N GLU A 10 -1.81 -2.22 -0.43
CA GLU A 10 -2.71 -1.43 -1.28
C GLU A 10 -3.89 -2.28 -1.81
N HIS A 11 -4.64 -1.75 -2.77
CA HIS A 11 -6.06 -2.08 -3.00
C HIS A 11 -6.41 -3.46 -3.64
N SER A 12 -5.58 -4.52 -3.52
CA SER A 12 -5.98 -5.85 -4.02
C SER A 12 -5.45 -7.04 -3.22
N THR A 13 -5.92 -8.23 -3.58
CA THR A 13 -5.65 -9.52 -2.91
C THR A 13 -4.16 -9.91 -2.97
N ASP A 14 -3.48 -9.71 -1.85
CA ASP A 14 -2.11 -10.18 -1.63
C ASP A 14 -2.06 -11.71 -1.47
N THR A 15 -1.35 -12.42 -2.35
CA THR A 15 -1.03 -13.84 -2.13
C THR A 15 0.36 -13.95 -1.49
N ARG A 16 0.38 -14.03 -0.15
CA ARG A 16 1.61 -14.23 0.63
C ARG A 16 1.75 -15.70 1.03
N HIS A 17 2.85 -16.35 0.65
CA HIS A 17 3.20 -17.68 1.13
C HIS A 17 4.43 -17.56 2.05
N ALA A 18 4.21 -17.73 3.36
CA ALA A 18 5.23 -17.73 4.43
C ALA A 18 6.32 -16.63 4.37
N LEU A 19 5.92 -15.42 3.99
CA LEU A 19 6.80 -14.25 3.83
C LEU A 19 7.26 -13.67 5.18
N ARG A 20 8.57 -13.40 5.31
CA ARG A 20 9.11 -12.56 6.38
C ARG A 20 9.27 -11.13 5.87
N LEU A 21 8.48 -10.23 6.44
CA LEU A 21 8.59 -8.79 6.29
C LEU A 21 9.33 -8.20 7.50
N GLU A 22 10.30 -7.34 7.22
CA GLU A 22 10.93 -6.39 8.14
C GLU A 22 10.15 -5.06 8.17
N THR A 23 10.56 -4.10 8.99
CA THR A 23 9.77 -2.89 9.27
C THR A 23 9.65 -1.96 8.05
N ASP A 24 8.46 -1.38 7.89
CA ASP A 24 8.12 -0.35 6.90
C ASP A 24 8.39 -0.80 5.47
N HIS A 25 7.48 -1.61 4.93
CA HIS A 25 7.51 -2.00 3.53
C HIS A 25 6.23 -1.62 2.81
N LEU A 26 6.39 -1.33 1.51
CA LEU A 26 5.28 -1.16 0.60
C LEU A 26 5.27 -2.32 -0.39
N ILE A 27 4.13 -3.00 -0.46
CA ILE A 27 4.01 -4.21 -1.25
C ILE A 27 2.90 -4.00 -2.27
N GLY A 28 3.24 -3.44 -3.43
CA GLY A 28 2.34 -3.07 -4.53
C GLY A 28 1.42 -4.19 -5.00
N ALA A 29 0.18 -3.82 -5.39
CA ALA A 29 -0.96 -4.73 -5.52
C ALA A 29 -0.78 -5.82 -6.58
N GLY A 30 -1.35 -7.01 -6.34
CA GLY A 30 -1.36 -8.12 -7.30
C GLY A 30 0.00 -8.83 -7.48
N GLN A 31 0.97 -8.51 -6.63
CA GLN A 31 2.23 -9.19 -6.46
C GLN A 31 2.08 -10.59 -5.85
N VAL A 32 3.04 -11.45 -6.18
CA VAL A 32 3.17 -12.81 -5.64
C VAL A 32 4.54 -12.95 -5.02
N VAL A 33 4.59 -13.33 -3.74
CA VAL A 33 5.84 -13.54 -3.01
C VAL A 33 5.89 -14.97 -2.51
N MET A 34 6.90 -15.70 -2.96
CA MET A 34 7.11 -17.12 -2.67
C MET A 34 7.85 -17.34 -1.35
N ASP A 35 7.82 -18.58 -0.84
CA ASP A 35 8.37 -18.97 0.46
C ASP A 35 9.83 -18.60 0.67
N GLY A 36 10.16 -18.23 1.90
CA GLY A 36 11.53 -17.96 2.31
C GLY A 36 12.12 -16.69 1.71
N ALA A 37 11.32 -15.89 1.00
CA ALA A 37 11.72 -14.55 0.61
C ALA A 37 11.83 -13.65 1.85
N VAL A 38 12.90 -12.86 1.90
CA VAL A 38 13.21 -11.87 2.92
C VAL A 38 13.38 -10.53 2.21
N LEU A 39 12.49 -9.59 2.51
CA LEU A 39 12.57 -8.21 2.04
C LEU A 39 13.26 -7.37 3.13
N GLY A 40 14.28 -6.60 2.76
CA GLY A 40 14.95 -5.71 3.70
C GLY A 40 14.08 -4.49 4.06
N PRO A 41 14.32 -3.83 5.21
CA PRO A 41 13.57 -2.64 5.66
C PRO A 41 13.50 -1.57 4.58
N ASP A 42 12.39 -0.81 4.57
CA ASP A 42 12.16 0.27 3.61
C ASP A 42 12.13 -0.15 2.12
N SER A 43 11.92 -1.44 1.84
CA SER A 43 11.84 -1.94 0.45
C SER A 43 10.43 -1.81 -0.12
N ILE A 44 10.39 -1.62 -1.45
CA ILE A 44 9.17 -1.49 -2.22
C ILE A 44 9.09 -2.63 -3.23
N VAL A 45 7.99 -3.37 -3.24
CA VAL A 45 7.66 -4.32 -4.31
C VAL A 45 6.65 -3.65 -5.22
N ALA A 46 6.93 -3.56 -6.52
CA ALA A 46 6.00 -2.98 -7.47
C ALA A 46 4.79 -3.89 -7.70
N ALA A 47 3.66 -3.29 -8.06
CA ALA A 47 2.44 -4.01 -8.41
C ALA A 47 2.69 -5.08 -9.49
N ASN A 48 1.99 -6.21 -9.39
CA ASN A 48 2.11 -7.36 -10.30
C ASN A 48 3.53 -7.94 -10.44
N SER A 49 4.36 -7.82 -9.40
CA SER A 49 5.71 -8.41 -9.39
C SER A 49 5.72 -9.82 -8.78
N PHE A 50 6.63 -10.68 -9.24
CA PHE A 50 6.79 -12.05 -8.75
C PHE A 50 8.14 -12.22 -8.03
N VAL A 51 8.13 -12.27 -6.70
CA VAL A 51 9.34 -12.50 -5.88
C VAL A 51 9.58 -14.00 -5.72
N LYS A 52 10.73 -14.46 -6.19
CA LYS A 52 11.14 -15.87 -6.15
C LYS A 52 11.36 -16.38 -4.72
N ALA A 53 11.22 -17.69 -4.54
CA ALA A 53 11.47 -18.36 -3.26
C ALA A 53 12.94 -18.17 -2.84
N GLY A 54 13.17 -17.96 -1.55
CA GLY A 54 14.52 -17.76 -0.99
C GLY A 54 15.20 -16.45 -1.40
N PHE A 55 14.49 -15.51 -2.03
CA PHE A 55 15.03 -14.18 -2.34
C PHE A 55 15.48 -13.47 -1.07
N LYS A 56 16.67 -12.87 -1.06
CA LYS A 56 17.17 -12.05 0.05
C LYS A 56 17.50 -10.66 -0.49
N GLY A 57 16.64 -9.69 -0.16
CA GLY A 57 16.82 -8.29 -0.52
C GLY A 57 17.63 -7.55 0.53
N ALA A 58 18.41 -6.56 0.08
CA ALA A 58 19.00 -5.56 0.97
C ALA A 58 17.93 -4.51 1.37
N PRO A 59 18.19 -3.69 2.40
CA PRO A 59 17.32 -2.57 2.74
C PRO A 59 17.17 -1.57 1.59
N ARG A 60 16.03 -0.86 1.55
CA ARG A 60 15.74 0.23 0.60
C ARG A 60 15.84 -0.17 -0.87
N GLN A 61 15.31 -1.32 -1.24
CA GLN A 61 15.31 -1.78 -2.64
C GLN A 61 13.94 -1.69 -3.29
N LEU A 62 13.89 -1.20 -4.53
CA LEU A 62 12.72 -1.30 -5.39
C LEU A 62 12.80 -2.56 -6.24
N LEU A 63 11.93 -3.52 -5.95
CA LEU A 63 11.75 -4.74 -6.74
C LEU A 63 10.65 -4.56 -7.77
N ALA A 64 10.91 -4.91 -9.02
CA ALA A 64 9.87 -4.92 -10.05
C ALA A 64 10.06 -6.01 -11.10
N GLY A 65 8.94 -6.58 -11.55
CA GLY A 65 8.86 -7.51 -12.66
C GLY A 65 8.50 -8.95 -12.26
N SER A 66 8.44 -9.84 -13.26
CA SER A 66 8.21 -11.26 -13.08
C SER A 66 9.21 -12.06 -13.94
N PRO A 67 10.31 -12.58 -13.35
CA PRO A 67 10.67 -12.52 -11.93
C PRO A 67 11.11 -11.12 -11.49
N ALA A 68 10.79 -10.76 -10.25
CA ALA A 68 11.15 -9.49 -9.66
C ALA A 68 12.66 -9.40 -9.49
N SER A 69 13.24 -8.32 -10.01
CA SER A 69 14.64 -7.97 -9.84
C SER A 69 14.76 -6.60 -9.20
N VAL A 70 15.89 -6.37 -8.51
CA VAL A 70 16.22 -5.05 -7.97
C VAL A 70 16.43 -4.10 -9.14
N ARG A 71 15.60 -3.06 -9.24
CA ARG A 71 15.70 -2.05 -10.29
C ARG A 71 16.57 -0.88 -9.88
N ARG A 72 16.40 -0.42 -8.64
CA ARG A 72 17.11 0.71 -8.03
C ARG A 72 16.89 0.71 -6.53
N ASP A 73 17.61 1.60 -5.86
CA ASP A 73 17.35 1.92 -4.46
C ASP A 73 16.13 2.85 -4.32
N VAL A 74 15.46 2.72 -3.18
CA VAL A 74 14.34 3.56 -2.76
C VAL A 74 14.91 4.90 -2.27
N THR A 75 14.30 5.98 -2.75
CA THR A 75 14.72 7.34 -2.40
C THR A 75 14.18 7.75 -1.02
N ALA A 76 14.83 8.71 -0.36
CA ALA A 76 14.36 9.22 0.93
C ALA A 76 12.94 9.82 0.86
N GLY A 77 12.57 10.42 -0.28
CA GLY A 77 11.21 10.93 -0.51
C GLY A 77 10.16 9.82 -0.57
N GLU A 78 10.48 8.68 -1.17
CA GLU A 78 9.59 7.52 -1.23
C GLU A 78 9.41 6.87 0.15
N VAL A 79 10.47 6.80 0.95
CA VAL A 79 10.37 6.35 2.35
C VAL A 79 9.44 7.27 3.14
N ALA A 80 9.65 8.58 3.06
CA ALA A 80 8.79 9.56 3.73
C ALA A 80 7.32 9.47 3.28
N TRP A 81 7.10 9.27 1.97
CA TRP A 81 5.77 9.08 1.39
C TRP A 81 5.10 7.79 1.90
N MET A 82 5.84 6.70 2.01
CA MET A 82 5.35 5.43 2.56
C MET A 82 4.98 5.55 4.04
N THR A 83 5.80 6.23 4.84
CA THR A 83 5.48 6.52 6.25
C THR A 83 4.21 7.36 6.37
N LEU A 84 4.07 8.41 5.54
CA LEU A 84 2.88 9.26 5.53
C LEU A 84 1.62 8.45 5.16
N ASN A 85 1.66 7.65 4.09
CA ASN A 85 0.53 6.80 3.70
C ASN A 85 0.16 5.81 4.80
N THR A 86 1.15 5.17 5.42
CA THR A 86 0.91 4.24 6.52
C THR A 86 0.12 4.93 7.65
N ARG A 87 0.50 6.17 7.98
CA ARG A 87 -0.22 6.99 8.95
C ARG A 87 -1.64 7.33 8.49
N GLU A 88 -1.83 7.76 7.24
CA GLU A 88 -3.16 8.05 6.69
C GLU A 88 -4.11 6.85 6.77
N TYR A 89 -3.61 5.64 6.47
CA TYR A 89 -4.40 4.42 6.58
C TYR A 89 -4.74 4.05 8.03
N GLN A 90 -3.82 4.28 8.97
CA GLN A 90 -4.10 4.11 10.39
C GLN A 90 -5.17 5.10 10.87
N GLU A 91 -5.09 6.36 10.46
CA GLU A 91 -6.07 7.40 10.78
C GLU A 91 -7.43 7.10 10.14
N LEU A 92 -7.46 6.63 8.88
CA LEU A 92 -8.67 6.18 8.19
C LEU A 92 -9.32 5.00 8.93
N ALA A 93 -8.54 4.00 9.34
CA ALA A 93 -9.05 2.85 10.08
C ALA A 93 -9.66 3.26 11.42
N GLN A 94 -9.00 4.19 12.14
CA GLN A 94 -9.53 4.74 13.39
C GLN A 94 -10.82 5.54 13.15
N ARG A 95 -10.86 6.40 12.12
CA ARG A 95 -12.05 7.17 11.76
C ARG A 95 -13.21 6.26 11.39
N SER A 96 -12.95 5.28 10.52
CA SER A 96 -13.94 4.28 10.10
C SER A 96 -14.49 3.53 11.32
N ARG A 97 -13.63 3.03 12.20
CA ARG A 97 -14.07 2.33 13.42
C ARG A 97 -14.93 3.20 14.35
N ARG A 98 -14.66 4.51 14.43
CA ARG A 98 -15.41 5.43 15.29
C ARG A 98 -16.73 5.90 14.67
N ALA A 99 -16.80 5.99 13.35
CA ALA A 99 -17.93 6.62 12.65
C ALA A 99 -18.84 5.63 11.89
N MET A 100 -18.39 4.39 11.67
CA MET A 100 -19.20 3.37 11.00
C MET A 100 -20.44 3.04 11.84
N HIS A 101 -21.59 3.24 11.23
CA HIS A 101 -22.88 2.78 11.68
C HIS A 101 -23.64 2.23 10.48
N GLU A 102 -24.54 1.29 10.72
CA GLU A 102 -25.37 0.73 9.68
C GLU A 102 -26.33 1.80 9.14
N VAL A 103 -26.41 1.91 7.81
CA VAL A 103 -27.29 2.85 7.12
C VAL A 103 -28.01 2.15 5.99
N ALA A 104 -29.25 2.54 5.74
CA ALA A 104 -29.97 2.10 4.56
C ALA A 104 -29.29 2.67 3.30
N PRO A 105 -29.05 1.86 2.25
CA PRO A 105 -28.39 2.33 1.04
C PRO A 105 -29.23 3.42 0.35
N LEU A 106 -28.58 4.54 0.02
CA LEU A 106 -29.21 5.66 -0.68
C LEU A 106 -29.53 5.28 -2.14
N LYS A 107 -30.76 5.56 -2.60
CA LYS A 107 -31.23 5.29 -3.97
C LYS A 107 -30.86 6.39 -4.98
N ALA A 108 -30.40 7.55 -4.51
CA ALA A 108 -30.00 8.69 -5.34
C ALA A 108 -28.81 9.41 -4.69
N VAL A 109 -28.05 10.16 -5.49
CA VAL A 109 -26.93 10.98 -5.01
C VAL A 109 -27.46 12.16 -4.21
N GLU A 110 -26.92 12.39 -3.01
CA GLU A 110 -27.28 13.54 -2.17
C GLU A 110 -26.78 14.85 -2.79
N ALA A 111 -27.66 15.87 -2.84
CA ALA A 111 -27.34 17.19 -3.39
C ALA A 111 -26.17 17.90 -2.68
N ASN A 112 -25.92 17.59 -1.40
CA ASN A 112 -24.87 18.20 -0.57
C ASN A 112 -23.88 17.16 -0.01
N ARG A 113 -23.49 16.17 -0.82
CA ARG A 113 -22.51 15.15 -0.40
C ARG A 113 -21.19 15.80 -0.01
N ARG A 114 -20.87 15.80 1.28
CA ARG A 114 -19.63 16.35 1.83
C ARG A 114 -18.43 15.56 1.29
N ARG A 115 -17.44 16.24 0.70
CA ARG A 115 -16.16 15.61 0.33
C ARG A 115 -15.32 15.39 1.57
N LEU A 116 -14.74 14.20 1.70
CA LEU A 116 -13.74 13.91 2.72
C LEU A 116 -12.47 14.70 2.37
N GLN A 117 -12.04 15.56 3.29
CA GLN A 117 -10.70 16.16 3.26
C GLN A 117 -9.76 15.19 4.00
N GLY A 118 -8.72 14.72 3.31
CA GLY A 118 -7.61 13.99 3.92
C GLY A 118 -6.46 14.94 4.27
N THR A 119 -5.38 14.44 4.86
CA THR A 119 -4.18 15.23 5.19
C THR A 119 -3.36 15.61 3.95
N THR A 120 -3.56 14.89 2.84
CA THR A 120 -2.95 15.19 1.55
C THR A 120 -3.95 15.86 0.62
N ASP A 121 -3.52 16.91 -0.09
CA ASP A 121 -4.29 17.55 -1.15
C ASP A 121 -4.45 16.60 -2.36
N VAL A 122 -5.57 15.86 -2.39
CA VAL A 122 -5.91 15.00 -3.53
C VAL A 122 -6.72 15.79 -4.56
N VAL A 123 -6.06 16.22 -5.63
CA VAL A 123 -6.74 16.80 -6.80
C VAL A 123 -7.45 15.69 -7.56
N ALA A 124 -8.76 15.83 -7.75
CA ALA A 124 -9.54 14.85 -8.50
C ALA A 124 -9.17 14.87 -9.99
N ILE A 125 -8.73 13.72 -10.52
CA ILE A 125 -8.25 13.55 -11.90
C ILE A 125 -9.37 13.81 -12.95
N HIS A 126 -10.64 13.69 -12.55
CA HIS A 126 -11.80 13.83 -13.45
C HIS A 126 -12.42 15.24 -13.50
N ALA A 127 -11.78 16.27 -12.92
CA ALA A 127 -12.31 17.63 -12.97
C ALA A 127 -12.05 18.38 -14.30
N THR A 128 -11.45 17.73 -15.30
CA THR A 128 -11.21 18.34 -16.62
C THR A 128 -12.16 17.76 -17.66
N THR A 129 -13.33 18.38 -17.79
CA THR A 129 -14.11 18.35 -19.03
C THR A 129 -14.56 19.78 -19.31
N SER A 130 -13.78 20.49 -20.13
CA SER A 130 -14.20 21.59 -21.01
C SER A 130 -12.97 22.19 -21.71
N ARG A 131 -12.73 21.77 -22.94
CA ARG A 131 -12.52 22.65 -24.09
C ARG A 131 -12.80 21.88 -25.37
#